data_AF-A0A8T5FSU0-F1
#
_entry.id   AF-A0A8T5FSU0-F1
#
_cell.length_a   1.000
_cell.length_b   1.000
_cell.length_c   1.000
_cell.angle_alpha   90.00
_cell.angle_beta   90.00
_cell.angle_gamma   90.00
#
_symmetry.space_group_name_H-M   'P 1'
#
loop_
_entity.id
_entity.type
_entity.pdbx_description
1 polymer ?
#
loop_
_entity_poly.entity_id
_entity_poly.type
_entity_poly.pdbx_seq_one_letter_code
_entity_poly.pdbx_strand_id
1 'polypeptide(L)'
;MNKKGLAYVDWIISLSLFLVTVLMIFAFLRPGIVPSFESKDLINIVENNFLEENSWEMISIPIAIQNIENNSYSIDISHSGLSEWRFIGYRSNQDLGSLDISITNTSSLIIISCISGSNCNTNISAGSTSTSGIYLVSIEKDWVSSNKIFEMEDTCSSTDMCTYSLGSKELFNGLSMIRINHLINEDITYSEKKEDWSFPDSRDFSIHLDYLNGTLVKITSPEFEPSDQSSVFVKEISMPILNEDGKRSPTKVNIRVW
;
A
#
# COMPACT_ATOMS: atom_id res chain seq x y z
N MET A 1 -69.16 58.41 12.97
CA MET A 1 -68.20 58.11 11.89
C MET A 1 -66.90 57.60 12.51
N ASN A 2 -66.74 56.28 12.67
CA ASN A 2 -65.56 55.66 13.28
C ASN A 2 -64.88 54.69 12.30
N LYS A 3 -64.76 55.08 11.02
CA LYS A 3 -64.24 54.23 9.93
C LYS A 3 -62.71 54.10 9.90
N LYS A 4 -61.98 54.85 10.73
CA LYS A 4 -60.50 54.82 10.75
C LYS A 4 -59.95 53.56 11.42
N GLY A 5 -60.62 53.01 12.43
CA GLY A 5 -60.16 51.82 13.17
C GLY A 5 -60.11 50.54 12.32
N LEU A 6 -61.09 50.35 11.42
CA LEU A 6 -61.16 49.18 10.53
C LEU A 6 -59.97 49.11 9.56
N ALA A 7 -59.44 50.25 9.11
CA ALA A 7 -58.28 50.30 8.22
C ALA A 7 -56.99 49.85 8.92
N TYR A 8 -56.83 50.13 10.22
CA TYR A 8 -55.67 49.67 10.98
C TYR A 8 -55.70 48.16 11.23
N VAL A 9 -56.90 47.60 11.44
CA VAL A 9 -57.05 46.15 11.65
C VAL A 9 -56.67 45.38 10.39
N ASP A 10 -57.14 45.83 9.22
CA ASP A 10 -56.82 45.19 7.94
C ASP A 10 -55.32 45.27 7.62
N TRP A 11 -54.69 46.40 7.93
CA TRP A 11 -53.24 46.57 7.79
C TRP A 11 -52.45 45.60 8.67
N ILE A 12 -52.81 45.48 9.96
CA ILE A 12 -52.13 44.57 10.90
C ILE A 12 -52.28 43.10 10.47
N ILE A 13 -53.45 42.72 9.97
CA ILE A 13 -53.70 41.35 9.50
C ILE A 13 -52.83 41.07 8.26
N SER A 14 -52.77 42.01 7.31
CA SER A 14 -51.94 41.87 6.11
C SER A 14 -50.45 41.75 6.46
N LEU A 15 -49.97 42.57 7.40
CA LEU A 15 -48.58 42.55 7.87
C LEU A 15 -48.26 41.23 8.59
N SER A 16 -49.18 40.73 9.42
CA SER A 16 -49.00 39.46 10.13
C SER A 16 -48.96 38.28 9.17
N LEU A 17 -49.86 38.24 8.19
CA LEU A 17 -49.88 37.18 7.19
C LEU A 17 -48.60 37.19 6.34
N PHE A 18 -48.12 38.39 5.98
CA PHE A 18 -46.86 38.56 5.27
C PHE A 18 -45.67 38.03 6.09
N LEU A 19 -45.57 38.39 7.37
CA LEU A 19 -44.53 37.90 8.28
C LEU A 19 -44.53 36.38 8.42
N VAL A 20 -45.69 35.77 8.58
CA VAL A 20 -45.84 34.31 8.63
C VAL A 20 -45.38 33.67 7.32
N THR A 21 -45.72 34.27 6.19
CA THR A 21 -45.32 33.76 4.86
C THR A 21 -43.80 33.83 4.68
N VAL A 22 -43.17 34.95 5.07
CA VAL A 22 -41.71 35.12 5.02
C VAL A 22 -41.00 34.12 5.94
N LEU A 23 -41.51 33.90 7.15
CA LEU A 23 -40.96 32.89 8.06
C LEU A 23 -41.12 31.47 7.50
N MET A 24 -42.24 31.16 6.86
CA MET A 24 -42.42 29.89 6.15
C MET A 24 -41.38 29.74 5.03
N ILE A 25 -41.13 30.80 4.25
CA ILE A 25 -40.11 30.76 3.19
C ILE A 25 -38.73 30.43 3.78
N PHE A 26 -38.33 31.03 4.90
CA PHE A 26 -37.06 30.69 5.55
C PHE A 26 -37.04 29.28 6.17
N ALA A 27 -38.17 28.80 6.68
CA ALA A 27 -38.30 27.45 7.21
C ALA A 27 -38.23 26.37 6.10
N PHE A 28 -38.84 26.64 4.93
CA PHE A 28 -38.88 25.71 3.80
C PHE A 28 -37.66 25.84 2.87
N LEU A 29 -37.18 27.05 2.61
CA LEU A 29 -35.94 27.31 1.88
C LEU A 29 -34.75 27.31 2.83
N ARG A 30 -34.64 26.29 3.70
CA ARG A 30 -33.39 26.07 4.45
C ARG A 30 -32.26 26.12 3.41
N PRO A 31 -31.36 27.11 3.47
CA PRO A 31 -30.25 27.17 2.54
C PRO A 31 -29.53 25.84 2.65
N GLY A 32 -29.32 25.17 1.52
CA GLY A 32 -28.62 23.89 1.48
C GLY A 32 -27.28 24.10 2.16
N ILE A 33 -27.10 23.51 3.34
CA ILE A 33 -25.83 23.54 4.06
C ILE A 33 -24.91 22.67 3.22
N VAL A 34 -24.18 23.29 2.29
CA VAL A 34 -23.12 22.60 1.57
C VAL A 34 -22.04 22.33 2.60
N PRO A 35 -21.64 21.06 2.82
CA PRO A 35 -20.54 20.78 3.73
C PRO A 35 -19.30 21.52 3.22
N SER A 36 -18.54 22.11 4.13
CA SER A 36 -17.33 22.89 3.79
C SER A 36 -16.24 22.05 3.10
N PHE A 37 -16.34 20.71 3.21
CA PHE A 37 -15.45 19.73 2.58
C PHE A 37 -16.30 18.62 1.96
N GLU A 38 -15.98 18.23 0.72
CA GLU A 38 -16.56 17.03 0.13
C GLU A 38 -15.89 15.80 0.71
N SER A 39 -16.68 14.84 1.22
CA SER A 39 -16.17 13.63 1.86
C SER A 39 -15.26 12.81 0.94
N LYS A 40 -15.48 12.90 -0.38
CA LYS A 40 -14.65 12.26 -1.39
C LYS A 40 -13.22 12.80 -1.38
N ASP A 41 -13.05 14.11 -1.24
CA ASP A 41 -11.73 14.74 -1.21
C ASP A 41 -10.98 14.36 0.07
N LEU A 42 -11.67 14.33 1.21
CA LEU A 42 -11.10 13.86 2.48
C LEU A 42 -10.63 12.41 2.39
N ILE A 43 -11.44 11.51 1.80
CA ILE A 43 -11.04 10.12 1.56
C ILE A 43 -9.82 10.05 0.66
N ASN A 44 -9.78 10.83 -0.43
CA ASN A 44 -8.66 10.81 -1.37
C ASN A 44 -7.35 11.31 -0.72
N ILE A 45 -7.40 12.31 0.17
CA ILE A 45 -6.21 12.77 0.91
C ILE A 45 -5.65 11.62 1.74
N VAL A 46 -6.50 10.96 2.53
CA VAL A 46 -6.09 9.86 3.41
C VAL A 46 -5.58 8.67 2.60
N GLU A 47 -6.27 8.30 1.53
CA GLU A 47 -5.88 7.21 0.63
C GLU A 47 -4.54 7.48 -0.05
N ASN A 48 -4.35 8.64 -0.66
CA ASN A 48 -3.14 8.94 -1.40
C ASN A 48 -1.92 8.94 -0.49
N ASN A 49 -1.99 9.63 0.65
CA ASN A 49 -0.88 9.68 1.60
C ASN A 49 -0.61 8.29 2.21
N PHE A 50 -1.66 7.54 2.56
CA PHE A 50 -1.48 6.18 3.08
C PHE A 50 -0.80 5.27 2.05
N LEU A 51 -1.23 5.30 0.79
CA LEU A 51 -0.66 4.46 -0.26
C LEU A 51 0.76 4.90 -0.61
N GLU A 52 1.04 6.20 -0.71
CA GLU A 52 2.39 6.72 -0.99
C GLU A 52 3.40 6.27 0.06
N GLU A 53 3.02 6.35 1.34
CA GLU A 53 3.90 5.95 2.44
C GLU A 53 4.01 4.44 2.59
N ASN A 54 2.93 3.68 2.42
CA ASN A 54 2.86 2.28 2.84
C ASN A 54 2.86 1.26 1.70
N SER A 55 2.92 1.70 0.44
CA SER A 55 3.00 0.78 -0.71
C SER A 55 4.43 0.54 -1.18
N TRP A 56 4.64 -0.67 -1.71
CA TRP A 56 5.86 -1.11 -2.39
C TRP A 56 5.54 -1.51 -3.81
N GLU A 57 6.49 -1.19 -4.68
CA GLU A 57 6.59 -1.74 -6.02
C GLU A 57 7.57 -2.91 -5.99
N MET A 58 7.15 -4.06 -6.49
CA MET A 58 7.94 -5.29 -6.44
C MET A 58 7.96 -5.96 -7.82
N ILE A 59 9.12 -6.52 -8.15
CA ILE A 59 9.34 -7.36 -9.31
C ILE A 59 9.55 -8.79 -8.83
N SER A 60 8.82 -9.73 -9.42
CA SER A 60 9.08 -11.15 -9.26
C SER A 60 9.58 -11.75 -10.57
N ILE A 61 10.63 -12.56 -10.48
CA ILE A 61 11.26 -13.22 -11.62
C ILE A 61 11.36 -14.72 -11.32
N PRO A 62 10.67 -15.57 -12.09
CA PRO A 62 10.83 -17.01 -11.97
C PRO A 62 12.14 -17.44 -12.63
N ILE A 63 12.95 -18.17 -11.89
CA ILE A 63 14.21 -18.78 -12.33
C ILE A 63 14.01 -20.30 -12.24
N ALA A 64 13.99 -20.95 -13.41
CA ALA A 64 13.98 -22.41 -13.46
C ALA A 64 15.41 -22.91 -13.56
N ILE A 65 15.81 -23.81 -12.66
CA ILE A 65 17.14 -24.43 -12.63
C ILE A 65 16.97 -25.92 -12.91
N GLN A 66 17.83 -26.47 -13.76
CA GLN A 66 17.87 -27.88 -14.14
C GLN A 66 19.28 -28.46 -13.94
N ASN A 67 19.34 -29.75 -13.63
CA ASN A 67 20.56 -30.55 -13.49
C ASN A 67 21.53 -30.05 -12.40
N ILE A 68 21.04 -29.82 -11.18
CA ILE A 68 21.92 -29.54 -10.03
C ILE A 68 22.55 -30.88 -9.58
N GLU A 69 23.82 -31.11 -9.88
CA GLU A 69 24.56 -32.27 -9.36
C GLU A 69 24.93 -32.08 -7.86
N ASN A 70 25.47 -33.10 -7.19
CA ASN A 70 25.75 -33.09 -5.73
C ASN A 70 26.81 -32.06 -5.25
N ASN A 71 27.25 -31.14 -6.12
CA ASN A 71 28.15 -30.05 -5.75
C ASN A 71 27.33 -28.81 -5.34
N SER A 72 27.87 -28.01 -4.42
CA SER A 72 27.24 -26.73 -4.08
C SER A 72 27.32 -25.78 -5.28
N TYR A 73 26.17 -25.30 -5.74
CA TYR A 73 26.07 -24.24 -6.75
C TYR A 73 25.52 -22.98 -6.09
N SER A 74 25.92 -21.80 -6.55
CA SER A 74 25.30 -20.54 -6.16
C SER A 74 24.71 -19.84 -7.38
N ILE A 75 23.56 -19.20 -7.16
CA ILE A 75 23.10 -18.11 -8.02
C ILE A 75 23.42 -16.84 -7.26
N ASP A 76 24.36 -16.06 -7.78
CA ASP A 76 24.66 -14.75 -7.25
C ASP A 76 23.79 -13.73 -7.97
N ILE A 77 23.06 -12.93 -7.19
CA ILE A 77 22.31 -11.78 -7.68
C ILE A 77 23.10 -10.56 -7.24
N SER A 78 24.00 -10.08 -8.08
CA SER A 78 24.74 -8.85 -7.80
C SER A 78 23.88 -7.65 -8.14
N HIS A 79 23.90 -6.63 -7.30
CA HIS A 79 23.11 -5.39 -7.44
C HIS A 79 24.00 -4.23 -7.01
N SER A 80 24.00 -3.10 -7.72
CA SER A 80 25.00 -2.08 -7.39
C SER A 80 24.71 -0.67 -7.84
N GLY A 81 25.34 0.26 -7.13
CA GLY A 81 25.09 1.69 -7.27
C GLY A 81 23.78 2.11 -6.61
N LEU A 82 23.36 3.35 -6.89
CA LEU A 82 22.03 3.89 -6.55
C LEU A 82 20.97 3.26 -7.47
N SER A 83 20.89 1.93 -7.51
CA SER A 83 19.73 1.25 -8.05
C SER A 83 18.70 1.18 -6.93
N GLU A 84 17.53 1.73 -7.22
CA GLU A 84 16.37 1.67 -6.35
C GLU A 84 15.83 0.25 -6.24
N TRP A 85 16.55 -0.84 -6.49
CA TRP A 85 15.93 -2.17 -6.59
C TRP A 85 16.63 -3.18 -5.69
N ARG A 86 16.18 -3.27 -4.45
CA ARG A 86 16.76 -4.15 -3.44
C ARG A 86 16.22 -5.57 -3.55
N PHE A 87 17.09 -6.56 -3.59
CA PHE A 87 16.68 -7.96 -3.41
C PHE A 87 16.15 -8.16 -1.97
N ILE A 88 14.96 -8.75 -1.85
CA ILE A 88 14.28 -8.94 -0.57
C ILE A 88 14.14 -10.41 -0.17
N GLY A 89 14.16 -11.32 -1.14
CA GLY A 89 14.01 -12.73 -0.85
C GLY A 89 13.69 -13.57 -2.08
N TYR A 90 13.57 -14.87 -1.84
CA TYR A 90 13.14 -15.83 -2.86
C TYR A 90 12.22 -16.86 -2.22
N ARG A 91 11.45 -17.55 -3.05
CA ARG A 91 10.67 -18.74 -2.65
C ARG A 91 10.79 -19.84 -3.67
N SER A 92 10.79 -21.08 -3.23
CA SER A 92 10.76 -22.26 -4.11
C SER A 92 9.33 -22.80 -4.23
N ASN A 93 8.97 -23.37 -5.38
CA ASN A 93 7.70 -24.08 -5.55
C ASN A 93 7.70 -25.48 -4.87
N GLN A 94 8.84 -25.93 -4.33
CA GLN A 94 9.00 -27.24 -3.70
C GLN A 94 9.98 -27.18 -2.52
N ASP A 95 9.95 -28.19 -1.63
CA ASP A 95 10.95 -28.43 -0.55
C ASP A 95 12.32 -28.87 -1.11
N LEU A 96 12.74 -28.22 -2.20
CA LEU A 96 14.10 -28.24 -2.70
C LEU A 96 14.87 -27.36 -1.71
N GLY A 97 15.98 -27.87 -1.15
CA GLY A 97 16.73 -27.23 -0.06
C GLY A 97 17.00 -25.72 -0.27
N SER A 98 17.43 -25.06 0.81
CA SER A 98 17.68 -23.61 0.80
C SER A 98 18.58 -23.20 -0.38
N LEU A 99 18.11 -22.22 -1.15
CA LEU A 99 18.89 -21.50 -2.15
C LEU A 99 19.48 -20.30 -1.45
N ASP A 100 20.67 -20.40 -0.87
CA ASP A 100 21.31 -19.17 -0.42
C ASP A 100 21.67 -18.36 -1.69
N ILE A 101 21.32 -17.07 -1.72
CA ILE A 101 21.60 -16.15 -2.84
C ILE A 101 22.62 -15.12 -2.34
N SER A 102 23.82 -15.09 -2.92
CA SER A 102 24.84 -14.12 -2.52
C SER A 102 24.65 -12.82 -3.29
N ILE A 103 24.63 -11.71 -2.56
CA ILE A 103 24.50 -10.37 -3.13
C ILE A 103 25.88 -9.74 -3.09
N THR A 104 26.41 -9.39 -4.28
CA THR A 104 27.67 -8.62 -4.39
C THR A 104 27.39 -7.27 -5.03
N ASN A 105 28.05 -6.21 -4.57
CA ASN A 105 27.82 -4.83 -5.02
C ASN A 105 28.96 -4.38 -5.94
N THR A 106 28.80 -4.40 -7.28
CA THR A 106 29.89 -4.07 -8.23
C THR A 106 29.57 -3.25 -9.52
N SER A 107 28.34 -3.22 -10.05
CA SER A 107 27.84 -2.36 -11.18
C SER A 107 26.32 -1.96 -11.19
N SER A 108 25.90 -0.98 -12.01
CA SER A 108 24.54 -0.39 -12.05
C SER A 108 23.36 -1.28 -12.49
N LEU A 109 23.53 -2.60 -12.51
CA LEU A 109 22.61 -3.56 -13.10
C LEU A 109 22.52 -4.81 -12.21
N ILE A 110 21.35 -5.46 -12.20
CA ILE A 110 21.19 -6.73 -11.47
C ILE A 110 21.72 -7.86 -12.34
N ILE A 111 22.88 -8.43 -11.96
CA ILE A 111 23.48 -9.57 -12.67
C ILE A 111 23.14 -10.85 -11.91
N ILE A 112 22.56 -11.81 -12.62
CA ILE A 112 22.38 -13.18 -12.14
C ILE A 112 23.54 -14.03 -12.70
N SER A 113 24.42 -14.52 -11.83
CA SER A 113 25.54 -15.39 -12.23
C SER A 113 25.50 -16.75 -11.53
N CYS A 114 25.73 -17.82 -12.27
CA CYS A 114 25.92 -19.16 -11.71
C CYS A 114 27.42 -19.46 -11.57
N ILE A 115 27.87 -19.88 -10.38
CA ILE A 115 29.26 -20.28 -10.14
C ILE A 115 29.33 -21.75 -9.73
N SER A 116 30.30 -22.49 -10.27
CA SER A 116 30.67 -23.83 -9.78
C SER A 116 31.93 -23.76 -8.91
N GLY A 117 31.85 -24.13 -7.63
CA GLY A 117 33.02 -24.39 -6.78
C GLY A 117 33.45 -23.28 -5.79
N SER A 118 34.53 -23.57 -5.06
CA SER A 118 34.59 -23.61 -3.58
C SER A 118 34.70 -22.31 -2.76
N ASN A 119 34.32 -21.13 -3.27
CA ASN A 119 34.26 -19.93 -2.42
C ASN A 119 33.12 -19.03 -2.85
N CYS A 120 31.91 -19.53 -2.64
CA CYS A 120 30.68 -18.75 -2.71
C CYS A 120 30.11 -18.72 -1.29
N ASN A 121 29.75 -17.53 -0.79
CA ASN A 121 29.13 -17.39 0.53
C ASN A 121 27.68 -17.90 0.55
N THR A 122 27.26 -18.65 -0.46
CA THR A 122 25.93 -19.24 -0.58
C THR A 122 25.98 -20.59 -1.27
N ASN A 123 25.25 -21.56 -0.73
CA ASN A 123 25.25 -22.94 -1.21
C ASN A 123 23.80 -23.39 -1.46
N ILE A 124 23.49 -23.77 -2.69
CA ILE A 124 22.35 -24.66 -2.96
C ILE A 124 22.83 -26.07 -2.61
N SER A 125 22.22 -26.70 -1.61
CA SER A 125 22.45 -28.12 -1.31
C SER A 125 21.32 -28.96 -1.89
N ALA A 126 21.62 -29.71 -2.95
CA ALA A 126 20.72 -30.73 -3.48
C ALA A 126 20.76 -31.97 -2.57
N GLY A 127 19.61 -32.44 -2.12
CA GLY A 127 19.53 -33.72 -1.42
C GLY A 127 19.71 -34.89 -2.40
N SER A 128 20.87 -35.55 -2.41
CA SER A 128 21.25 -36.87 -3.00
C SER A 128 20.80 -37.28 -4.42
N THR A 129 19.93 -36.54 -5.10
CA THR A 129 19.41 -36.78 -6.45
C THR A 129 19.32 -35.44 -7.18
N SER A 130 19.61 -35.43 -8.48
CA SER A 130 19.52 -34.24 -9.34
C SER A 130 18.21 -33.49 -9.14
N THR A 131 18.26 -32.33 -8.49
CA THR A 131 17.08 -31.51 -8.22
C THR A 131 16.91 -30.48 -9.34
N SER A 132 15.71 -30.41 -9.90
CA SER A 132 15.28 -29.33 -10.79
C SER A 132 14.15 -28.58 -10.10
N GLY A 133 14.16 -27.24 -10.18
CA GLY A 133 13.28 -26.40 -9.39
C GLY A 133 12.96 -25.08 -10.04
N ILE A 134 11.82 -24.50 -9.66
CA ILE A 134 11.47 -23.12 -9.99
C ILE A 134 11.55 -22.31 -8.71
N TYR A 135 12.44 -21.33 -8.72
CA TYR A 135 12.61 -20.34 -7.68
C TYR A 135 11.99 -19.03 -8.16
N LEU A 136 11.20 -18.38 -7.33
CA LEU A 136 10.69 -17.05 -7.58
C LEU A 136 11.54 -16.07 -6.77
N VAL A 137 12.32 -15.27 -7.46
CA VAL A 137 13.14 -14.20 -6.89
C VAL A 137 12.30 -12.94 -6.81
N SER A 138 12.35 -12.26 -5.67
CA SER A 138 11.57 -11.05 -5.39
C SER A 138 12.51 -9.87 -5.13
N ILE A 139 12.25 -8.76 -5.82
CA ILE A 139 13.07 -7.56 -5.81
C ILE A 139 12.14 -6.37 -5.57
N GLU A 140 12.44 -5.55 -4.57
CA GLU A 140 11.65 -4.40 -4.13
C GLU A 140 12.26 -3.10 -4.63
N LYS A 141 11.41 -2.12 -4.97
CA LYS A 141 11.88 -0.77 -5.23
C LYS A 141 12.17 0.02 -3.94
N ASP A 142 13.43 0.38 -3.70
CA ASP A 142 13.88 1.32 -2.66
C ASP A 142 13.41 2.76 -2.95
N TRP A 143 13.29 3.57 -1.91
CA TRP A 143 12.57 4.86 -1.87
C TRP A 143 13.17 5.98 -2.73
N VAL A 144 14.32 5.78 -3.38
CA VAL A 144 15.11 6.87 -3.98
C VAL A 144 14.68 7.20 -5.41
N SER A 145 13.41 7.55 -5.59
CA SER A 145 12.80 8.48 -6.57
C SER A 145 13.43 8.72 -7.95
N SER A 146 13.96 7.72 -8.65
CA SER A 146 14.23 7.85 -10.08
C SER A 146 13.39 6.84 -10.88
N ASN A 147 12.76 7.33 -11.95
CA ASN A 147 12.02 6.50 -12.91
C ASN A 147 12.97 5.64 -13.75
N LYS A 148 13.92 4.95 -13.12
CA LYS A 148 14.83 4.05 -13.80
C LYS A 148 14.13 2.74 -14.07
N ILE A 149 14.25 2.34 -15.33
CA ILE A 149 13.76 1.05 -15.83
C ILE A 149 14.58 -0.05 -15.16
N PHE A 150 13.91 -1.10 -14.70
CA PHE A 150 14.57 -2.30 -14.19
C PHE A 150 15.26 -3.04 -15.35
N GLU A 151 16.58 -3.01 -15.37
CA GLU A 151 17.41 -3.74 -16.33
C GLU A 151 18.10 -4.93 -15.63
N MET A 152 18.10 -6.08 -16.30
CA MET A 152 18.68 -7.32 -15.80
C MET A 152 19.51 -7.93 -16.92
N GLU A 153 20.73 -8.32 -16.60
CA GLU A 153 21.65 -9.02 -17.50
C GLU A 153 22.00 -10.37 -16.88
N ASP A 154 22.10 -11.39 -17.71
CA ASP A 154 22.42 -12.74 -17.31
C ASP A 154 23.76 -13.14 -17.91
N THR A 155 24.75 -13.43 -17.06
CA THR A 155 26.06 -13.88 -17.52
C THR A 155 26.35 -15.26 -16.96
N CYS A 156 26.35 -16.26 -17.85
CA CYS A 156 26.79 -17.62 -17.54
C CYS A 156 28.09 -17.92 -18.26
N SER A 157 29.17 -18.14 -17.50
CA SER A 157 30.35 -18.81 -18.06
C SER A 157 30.04 -20.30 -18.07
N SER A 158 29.77 -20.84 -19.26
CA SER A 158 29.41 -22.24 -19.45
C SER A 158 30.52 -23.17 -18.98
N THR A 159 30.20 -24.04 -18.01
CA THR A 159 30.80 -25.37 -17.92
C THR A 159 29.68 -26.36 -17.59
N ASP A 160 28.95 -26.80 -18.62
CA ASP A 160 28.11 -28.02 -18.79
C ASP A 160 27.27 -28.60 -17.63
N MET A 161 27.18 -27.98 -16.46
CA MET A 161 26.75 -28.66 -15.22
C MET A 161 25.69 -27.90 -14.41
N CYS A 162 25.17 -26.76 -14.90
CA CYS A 162 23.98 -26.10 -14.37
C CYS A 162 23.29 -25.32 -15.50
N THR A 163 22.06 -25.68 -15.83
CA THR A 163 21.27 -25.00 -16.86
C THR A 163 20.12 -24.27 -16.18
N TYR A 164 20.03 -22.95 -16.32
CA TYR A 164 18.86 -22.19 -15.88
C TYR A 164 18.17 -21.46 -17.02
N SER A 165 16.91 -21.13 -16.81
CA SER A 165 16.13 -20.26 -17.69
C SER A 165 15.36 -19.24 -16.86
N LEU A 166 15.38 -17.99 -17.29
CA LEU A 166 14.59 -16.92 -16.73
C LEU A 166 13.21 -16.91 -17.37
N GLY A 167 12.16 -16.83 -16.57
CA GLY A 167 10.81 -16.63 -17.05
C GLY A 167 10.42 -15.16 -17.12
N SER A 168 9.12 -14.90 -17.34
CA SER A 168 8.60 -13.54 -17.46
C SER A 168 8.72 -12.78 -16.15
N LYS A 169 9.21 -11.54 -16.24
CA LYS A 169 9.19 -10.59 -15.12
C LYS A 169 7.74 -10.17 -14.86
N GLU A 170 7.34 -10.15 -13.60
CA GLU A 170 6.05 -9.61 -13.16
C GLU A 170 6.29 -8.40 -12.27
N LEU A 171 5.71 -7.25 -12.64
CA LEU A 171 5.68 -6.05 -11.82
C LEU A 171 4.33 -5.98 -11.08
N PHE A 172 4.35 -5.68 -9.79
CA PHE A 172 3.13 -5.51 -9.01
C PHE A 172 3.35 -4.55 -7.83
N ASN A 173 2.25 -3.90 -7.45
CA ASN A 173 2.21 -2.98 -6.33
C ASN A 173 1.37 -3.59 -5.20
N GLY A 174 1.75 -3.33 -3.96
CA GLY A 174 0.99 -3.77 -2.81
C GLY A 174 1.46 -3.11 -1.52
N LEU A 175 0.82 -3.48 -0.40
CA LEU A 175 1.11 -2.90 0.91
C LEU A 175 2.34 -3.55 1.52
N SER A 176 3.21 -2.74 2.11
CA SER A 176 4.31 -3.20 2.94
C SER A 176 3.85 -3.43 4.37
N MET A 177 3.93 -4.67 4.85
CA MET A 177 3.65 -4.93 6.26
C MET A 177 4.69 -4.30 7.18
N ILE A 178 5.94 -4.14 6.72
CA ILE A 178 6.99 -3.49 7.51
C ILE A 178 6.67 -2.01 7.70
N ARG A 179 6.29 -1.31 6.63
CA ARG A 179 5.92 0.11 6.72
C ARG A 179 4.62 0.30 7.51
N ILE A 180 3.64 -0.57 7.33
CA ILE A 180 2.41 -0.53 8.14
C ILE A 180 2.74 -0.77 9.62
N ASN A 181 3.60 -1.75 9.94
CA ASN A 181 4.02 -2.01 11.31
C ASN A 181 4.82 -0.83 11.88
N HIS A 182 5.60 -0.13 11.07
CA HIS A 182 6.27 1.08 11.49
C HIS A 182 5.23 2.15 11.87
N LEU A 183 4.23 2.38 11.01
CA LEU A 183 3.13 3.30 11.29
C LEU A 183 2.32 2.93 12.55
N ILE A 184 2.16 1.64 12.85
CA ILE A 184 1.45 1.15 14.05
C ILE A 184 2.29 1.30 15.32
N ASN A 185 3.61 1.06 15.23
CA ASN A 185 4.48 0.90 16.40
C ASN A 185 5.35 2.12 16.70
N GLU A 186 5.44 3.09 15.79
CA GLU A 186 6.13 4.35 16.07
C GLU A 186 5.33 5.25 17.02
N ASP A 187 6.05 6.08 17.77
CA ASP A 187 5.48 7.14 18.61
C ASP A 187 4.91 8.32 17.77
N ILE A 188 4.53 8.10 16.51
CA ILE A 188 3.85 9.12 15.71
C ILE A 188 2.40 9.19 16.18
N THR A 189 2.04 10.30 16.80
CA THR A 189 0.68 10.53 17.25
C THR A 189 -0.26 10.76 16.06
N TYR A 190 -1.54 10.42 16.23
CA TYR A 190 -2.58 10.72 15.23
C TYR A 190 -2.58 12.21 14.84
N SER A 191 -2.31 13.11 15.78
CA SER A 191 -2.25 14.56 15.52
C SER A 191 -1.11 14.94 14.59
N GLU A 192 0.09 14.41 14.82
CA GLU A 192 1.25 14.64 13.94
C GLU A 192 0.97 14.08 12.55
N LYS A 193 0.31 12.93 12.46
CA LYS A 193 -0.04 12.33 11.16
C LYS A 193 -1.06 13.15 10.39
N LYS A 194 -2.04 13.73 11.09
CA LYS A 194 -3.04 14.62 10.52
C LYS A 194 -2.40 15.89 9.98
N GLU A 195 -1.43 16.45 10.70
CA GLU A 195 -0.64 17.62 10.27
C GLU A 195 0.22 17.31 9.05
N ASP A 196 0.99 16.21 9.09
CA ASP A 196 1.83 15.74 7.99
C ASP A 196 1.02 15.56 6.69
N TRP A 197 -0.16 14.98 6.81
CA TRP A 197 -1.07 14.76 5.68
C TRP A 197 -1.87 15.99 5.26
N SER A 198 -1.65 17.14 5.90
CA SER A 198 -2.40 18.37 5.69
C SER A 198 -3.92 18.16 5.77
N PHE A 199 -4.35 17.25 6.66
CA PHE A 199 -5.75 16.88 6.80
C PHE A 199 -6.48 17.91 7.69
N PRO A 200 -7.69 18.39 7.34
CA PRO A 200 -8.33 19.49 8.05
C PRO A 200 -8.60 19.21 9.54
N ASP A 201 -8.25 20.15 10.42
CA ASP A 201 -8.46 20.00 11.88
C ASP A 201 -9.92 19.74 12.28
N SER A 202 -10.87 20.30 11.51
CA SER A 202 -12.32 20.17 11.76
C SER A 202 -12.93 18.81 11.42
N ARG A 203 -12.15 17.89 10.86
CA ARG A 203 -12.57 16.56 10.39
C ARG A 203 -11.64 15.51 10.96
N ASP A 204 -12.08 14.27 11.02
CA ASP A 204 -11.23 13.17 11.48
C ASP A 204 -11.31 11.96 10.57
N PHE A 205 -10.32 11.07 10.71
CA PHE A 205 -10.25 9.85 9.93
C PHE A 205 -9.73 8.68 10.74
N SER A 206 -9.97 7.47 10.26
CA SER A 206 -9.33 6.27 10.78
C SER A 206 -9.07 5.27 9.66
N ILE A 207 -7.95 4.55 9.79
CA ILE A 207 -7.53 3.50 8.86
C ILE A 207 -7.48 2.18 9.60
N HIS A 208 -8.16 1.18 9.04
CA HIS A 208 -8.20 -0.17 9.58
C HIS A 208 -7.76 -1.18 8.52
N LEU A 209 -7.02 -2.20 8.95
CA LEU A 209 -6.57 -3.31 8.11
C LEU A 209 -7.31 -4.58 8.51
N ASP A 210 -7.85 -5.31 7.53
CA ASP A 210 -8.45 -6.64 7.74
C ASP A 210 -7.43 -7.74 7.40
N TYR A 211 -6.82 -8.30 8.45
CA TYR A 211 -5.83 -9.39 8.34
C TYR A 211 -6.61 -10.71 8.41
N LEU A 212 -6.91 -11.30 7.24
CA LEU A 212 -7.41 -12.68 7.03
C LEU A 212 -7.80 -13.44 8.32
N ASN A 213 -9.12 -13.62 8.53
CA ASN A 213 -9.84 -14.12 9.72
C ASN A 213 -10.64 -13.05 10.48
N GLY A 214 -10.82 -11.85 9.92
CA GLY A 214 -11.73 -10.83 10.44
C GLY A 214 -11.19 -10.02 11.61
N THR A 215 -9.88 -10.12 11.89
CA THR A 215 -9.24 -9.28 12.91
C THR A 215 -8.93 -7.92 12.30
N LEU A 216 -9.68 -6.91 12.74
CA LEU A 216 -9.44 -5.52 12.39
C LEU A 216 -8.30 -4.95 13.21
N VAL A 217 -7.21 -4.58 12.55
CA VAL A 217 -6.08 -3.86 13.14
C VAL A 217 -6.27 -2.36 12.88
N LYS A 218 -6.30 -1.55 13.95
CA LYS A 218 -6.28 -0.09 13.84
C LYS A 218 -4.86 0.34 13.47
N ILE A 219 -4.70 0.95 12.30
CA ILE A 219 -3.41 1.49 11.84
C ILE A 219 -3.21 2.88 12.43
N THR A 220 -4.19 3.76 12.21
CA THR A 220 -4.20 5.11 12.76
C THR A 220 -5.64 5.53 13.01
N SER A 221 -5.90 6.12 14.17
CA SER A 221 -7.22 6.61 14.56
C SER A 221 -7.08 7.63 15.69
N PRO A 222 -8.01 8.59 15.81
CA PRO A 222 -8.13 9.39 17.01
C PRO A 222 -8.47 8.51 18.23
N GLU A 223 -8.22 9.04 19.43
CA GLU A 223 -8.57 8.35 20.69
C GLU A 223 -10.07 8.24 20.94
N PHE A 224 -10.88 9.01 20.21
CA PHE A 224 -12.33 9.01 20.29
C PHE A 224 -12.96 8.44 19.02
N GLU A 225 -14.13 7.84 19.18
CA GLU A 225 -14.96 7.39 18.06
C GLU A 225 -15.92 8.51 17.61
N PRO A 226 -16.34 8.55 16.34
CA PRO A 226 -17.36 9.49 15.90
C PRO A 226 -18.65 9.33 16.70
N SER A 227 -19.32 10.46 16.97
CA SER A 227 -20.63 10.43 17.61
C SER A 227 -21.67 9.73 16.73
N ASP A 228 -22.74 9.19 17.33
CA ASP A 228 -23.85 8.56 16.58
C ASP A 228 -24.55 9.51 15.60
N GLN A 229 -24.37 10.82 15.76
CA GLN A 229 -24.94 11.84 14.88
C GLN A 229 -24.00 12.24 13.73
N SER A 230 -22.74 11.78 13.76
CA SER A 230 -21.75 12.11 12.74
C SER A 230 -21.97 11.27 11.48
N SER A 231 -21.90 11.91 10.32
CA SER A 231 -21.93 11.20 9.04
C SER A 231 -20.55 10.63 8.75
N VAL A 232 -20.40 9.32 8.90
CA VAL A 232 -19.15 8.61 8.61
C VAL A 232 -19.15 8.09 7.18
N PHE A 233 -18.15 8.47 6.40
CA PHE A 233 -17.95 8.00 5.03
C PHE A 233 -16.84 6.96 5.02
N VAL A 234 -17.06 5.86 4.31
CA VAL A 234 -16.15 4.70 4.30
C VAL A 234 -15.75 4.36 2.87
N LYS A 235 -14.46 4.11 2.66
CA LYS A 235 -13.92 3.51 1.44
C LYS A 235 -13.14 2.25 1.79
N GLU A 236 -13.47 1.16 1.10
CA GLU A 236 -12.72 -0.09 1.15
C GLU A 236 -11.77 -0.15 -0.06
N ILE A 237 -10.50 -0.44 0.21
CA ILE A 237 -9.47 -0.65 -0.80
C ILE A 237 -9.01 -2.11 -0.70
N SER A 238 -9.05 -2.84 -1.81
CA SER A 238 -8.53 -4.21 -1.88
C SER A 238 -7.15 -4.19 -2.51
N MET A 239 -6.11 -4.42 -1.71
CA MET A 239 -4.72 -4.44 -2.17
C MET A 239 -3.96 -5.54 -1.40
N PRO A 240 -3.13 -6.36 -2.08
CA PRO A 240 -2.40 -7.41 -1.39
C PRO A 240 -1.30 -6.82 -0.49
N ILE A 241 -1.07 -7.44 0.66
CA ILE A 241 0.18 -7.27 1.41
C ILE A 241 1.28 -8.06 0.70
N LEU A 242 2.42 -7.41 0.52
CA LEU A 242 3.64 -7.99 -0.01
C LEU A 242 4.61 -8.27 1.15
N ASN A 243 4.95 -9.54 1.30
CA ASN A 243 5.97 -9.98 2.26
C ASN A 243 7.36 -9.94 1.62
N GLU A 244 8.41 -9.99 2.44
CA GLU A 244 9.82 -10.01 2.00
C GLU A 244 10.16 -11.22 1.09
N ASP A 245 9.41 -12.32 1.21
CA ASP A 245 9.53 -13.52 0.36
C ASP A 245 8.77 -13.39 -0.98
N GLY A 246 8.14 -12.23 -1.23
CA GLY A 246 7.26 -11.99 -2.37
C GLY A 246 5.94 -12.77 -2.33
N LYS A 247 5.58 -13.34 -1.17
CA LYS A 247 4.24 -13.90 -0.97
C LYS A 247 3.23 -12.76 -0.93
N ARG A 248 2.12 -12.96 -1.64
CA ARG A 248 1.02 -12.01 -1.72
C ARG A 248 -0.12 -12.52 -0.86
N SER A 249 -0.57 -11.72 0.09
CA SER A 249 -1.75 -12.03 0.92
C SER A 249 -2.86 -11.03 0.60
N PRO A 250 -4.06 -11.47 0.19
CA PRO A 250 -5.15 -10.55 -0.09
C PRO A 250 -5.56 -9.82 1.20
N THR A 251 -5.75 -8.51 1.10
CA THR A 251 -6.06 -7.66 2.26
C THR A 251 -7.02 -6.55 1.86
N LYS A 252 -7.81 -6.12 2.83
CA LYS A 252 -8.74 -5.00 2.71
C LYS A 252 -8.34 -3.90 3.69
N VAL A 253 -8.26 -2.68 3.19
CA VAL A 253 -8.06 -1.47 3.98
C VAL A 253 -9.36 -0.71 4.03
N ASN A 254 -9.81 -0.36 5.22
CA ASN A 254 -11.00 0.45 5.45
C ASN A 254 -10.59 1.84 5.91
N ILE A 255 -10.79 2.83 5.05
CA ILE A 255 -10.59 4.25 5.35
C ILE A 255 -11.94 4.83 5.73
N ARG A 256 -12.00 5.50 6.87
CA ARG A 256 -13.20 6.18 7.38
C ARG A 256 -12.89 7.65 7.58
N VAL A 257 -13.79 8.54 7.20
CA VAL A 257 -13.70 9.99 7.46
C VAL A 257 -15.03 10.54 7.99
N TRP A 258 -14.98 11.54 8.87
CA TRP A 258 -16.17 12.19 9.45
C TRP A 258 -15.92 13.64 9.87
#